data_AF-E4TRT1-F1
#
_entry.id   AF-E4TRT1-F1
#
_cell.length_a   1.000
_cell.length_b   1.000
_cell.length_c   1.000
_cell.angle_alpha   90.00
_cell.angle_beta   90.00
_cell.angle_gamma   90.00
#
_symmetry.space_group_name_H-M   'P 1'
#
loop_
_entity.id
_entity.type
_entity.pdbx_description
1 polymer ?
#
loop_
_entity_poly.entity_id
_entity_poly.type
_entity_poly.pdbx_seq_one_letter_code
_entity_poly.pdbx_strand_id
1 'polypeptide(L)'
;MKNTVFVLGLALLIFACQPAKKESQEEETQEKEVVEQSADPKLVKLWETDTVMTTCESVLFDGEGSRLFVSNINGKPLDKNGEGFISILNLDGSVQELNWATGLNAPKGMGIFDGHLYVTDIDRVVAIDLETGEVVKEFTPEKAEFLNDITTSASAVYISDMGLGLIHKIENGELSTVAEGVESINGLLSKGDHLMTLDAKGLRAYDLAENKFEMVNDSVTGGDGLTMLNDETYIASRWQGEIYHVAGNKATLLLDTKAEESQTADIGLDPDKMIVYVPTFFKNKVVAYQLEK
;
A
#
# COMPACT_ATOMS: atom_id res chain seq x y z
N MET A 1 -2.74 -81.16 67.45
CA MET A 1 -1.66 -81.68 66.57
C MET A 1 -2.25 -82.71 65.62
N LYS A 2 -2.11 -82.49 64.30
CA LYS A 2 -1.92 -83.47 63.19
C LYS A 2 -3.02 -84.54 62.99
N ASN A 3 -3.53 -84.89 61.80
CA ASN A 3 -3.16 -84.72 60.39
C ASN A 3 -4.46 -84.92 59.57
N THR A 4 -4.59 -84.30 58.39
CA THR A 4 -5.64 -84.66 57.43
C THR A 4 -5.04 -84.79 56.03
N VAL A 5 -5.17 -86.00 55.47
CA VAL A 5 -4.85 -86.34 54.08
C VAL A 5 -6.17 -86.34 53.30
N PHE A 6 -6.20 -85.75 52.10
CA PHE A 6 -7.16 -86.17 51.08
C PHE A 6 -6.58 -86.00 49.67
N VAL A 7 -6.68 -87.08 48.92
CA VAL A 7 -6.28 -87.24 47.51
C VAL A 7 -7.36 -86.63 46.62
N LEU A 8 -7.00 -85.85 45.60
CA LEU A 8 -7.95 -85.37 44.60
C LEU A 8 -7.52 -85.78 43.19
N GLY A 9 -8.47 -86.41 42.48
CA GLY A 9 -8.29 -87.05 41.18
C GLY A 9 -8.39 -86.11 39.98
N LEU A 10 -7.89 -86.64 38.87
CA LEU A 10 -7.76 -86.07 37.54
C LEU A 10 -9.13 -86.04 36.81
N ALA A 11 -9.46 -84.92 36.15
CA ALA A 11 -10.52 -84.87 35.15
C ALA A 11 -10.14 -83.91 34.00
N LEU A 12 -10.09 -84.44 32.77
CA LEU A 12 -9.99 -83.72 31.51
C LEU A 12 -11.33 -83.07 31.16
N LEU A 13 -11.33 -81.82 30.69
CA LEU A 13 -12.42 -81.27 29.88
C LEU A 13 -11.87 -80.36 28.77
N ILE A 14 -12.29 -80.68 27.54
CA ILE A 14 -12.01 -80.01 26.27
C ILE A 14 -13.09 -78.93 26.10
N PHE A 15 -12.71 -77.67 25.84
CA PHE A 15 -13.66 -76.60 25.54
C PHE A 15 -13.56 -76.15 24.08
N ALA A 16 -14.72 -76.13 23.43
CA ALA A 16 -14.96 -75.79 22.04
C ALA A 16 -14.90 -74.28 21.77
N CYS A 17 -14.38 -73.89 20.59
CA CYS A 17 -14.37 -72.52 20.09
C CYS A 17 -15.76 -72.04 19.65
N GLN A 18 -16.13 -70.82 20.06
CA GLN A 18 -17.13 -69.98 19.38
C GLN A 18 -16.44 -68.74 18.80
N PRO A 19 -16.90 -68.22 17.64
CA PRO A 19 -16.28 -67.08 16.97
C PRO A 19 -16.63 -65.75 17.66
N ALA A 20 -15.59 -64.96 17.96
CA ALA A 20 -15.68 -63.65 18.57
C ALA A 20 -16.17 -62.58 17.57
N LYS A 21 -17.13 -61.78 18.03
CA LYS A 21 -17.67 -60.58 17.38
C LYS A 21 -16.62 -59.47 17.47
N LYS A 22 -16.25 -58.89 16.33
CA LYS A 22 -15.25 -57.82 16.22
C LYS A 22 -15.92 -56.48 16.59
N GLU A 23 -15.60 -55.92 17.75
CA GLU A 23 -15.92 -54.54 18.09
C GLU A 23 -14.94 -53.62 17.34
N SER A 24 -15.47 -52.72 16.53
CA SER A 24 -14.73 -51.61 15.92
C SER A 24 -14.61 -50.50 16.95
N GLN A 25 -13.40 -50.20 17.39
CA GLN A 25 -13.07 -48.96 18.10
C GLN A 25 -13.08 -47.83 17.08
N GLU A 26 -14.01 -46.87 17.23
CA GLU A 26 -13.90 -45.56 16.60
C GLU A 26 -12.82 -44.78 17.38
N GLU A 27 -11.66 -44.60 16.75
CA GLU A 27 -10.68 -43.61 17.19
C GLU A 27 -11.20 -42.22 16.80
N GLU A 28 -11.71 -41.47 17.78
CA GLU A 28 -11.89 -40.02 17.65
C GLU A 28 -10.53 -39.38 17.38
N THR A 29 -10.27 -39.13 16.09
CA THR A 29 -9.12 -38.36 15.66
C THR A 29 -9.46 -36.90 15.92
N GLN A 30 -8.95 -36.33 17.01
CA GLN A 30 -8.94 -34.88 17.19
C GLN A 30 -8.05 -34.29 16.09
N GLU A 31 -8.67 -33.75 15.04
CA GLU A 31 -8.01 -32.84 14.12
C GLU A 31 -7.48 -31.66 14.93
N LYS A 32 -6.17 -31.68 15.19
CA LYS A 32 -5.45 -30.44 15.49
C LYS A 32 -5.54 -29.59 14.24
N GLU A 33 -6.37 -28.56 14.28
CA GLU A 33 -6.22 -27.38 13.45
C GLU A 33 -4.77 -26.91 13.61
N VAL A 34 -3.94 -27.20 12.60
CA VAL A 34 -2.66 -26.52 12.43
C VAL A 34 -3.05 -25.14 11.96
N VAL A 35 -3.15 -24.20 12.91
CA VAL A 35 -3.16 -22.78 12.57
C VAL A 35 -1.84 -22.55 11.85
N GLU A 36 -1.92 -22.42 10.52
CA GLU A 36 -0.81 -22.03 9.68
C GLU A 36 -0.38 -20.65 10.18
N GLN A 37 0.71 -20.61 10.96
CA GLN A 37 1.27 -19.37 11.44
C GLN A 37 1.82 -18.67 10.20
N SER A 38 1.01 -17.78 9.60
CA SER A 38 1.45 -17.00 8.44
C SER A 38 2.74 -16.30 8.85
N ALA A 39 3.74 -16.33 7.96
CA ALA A 39 4.96 -15.60 8.24
C ALA A 39 4.61 -14.11 8.36
N ASP A 40 5.43 -13.38 9.13
CA ASP A 40 5.28 -11.93 9.14
C ASP A 40 5.61 -11.41 7.72
N PRO A 41 4.82 -10.47 7.18
CA PRO A 41 5.05 -9.94 5.85
C PRO A 41 6.44 -9.30 5.75
N LYS A 42 7.06 -9.38 4.58
CA LYS A 42 8.38 -8.77 4.31
C LYS A 42 8.50 -8.27 2.87
N LEU A 43 9.38 -7.30 2.67
CA LEU A 43 9.76 -6.80 1.35
C LEU A 43 11.08 -7.42 0.90
N VAL A 44 11.08 -8.06 -0.26
CA VAL A 44 12.27 -8.62 -0.90
C VAL A 44 12.57 -7.83 -2.15
N LYS A 45 13.73 -7.16 -2.19
CA LYS A 45 14.12 -6.34 -3.34
C LYS A 45 14.20 -7.18 -4.62
N LEU A 46 13.54 -6.71 -5.67
CA LEU A 46 13.57 -7.29 -7.01
C LEU A 46 14.60 -6.60 -7.89
N TRP A 47 14.46 -5.28 -8.03
CA TRP A 47 15.31 -4.44 -8.85
C TRP A 47 15.31 -3.00 -8.34
N GLU A 48 16.28 -2.21 -8.81
CA GLU A 48 16.25 -0.75 -8.71
C GLU A 48 16.68 -0.16 -10.04
N THR A 49 16.16 1.02 -10.37
CA THR A 49 16.59 1.76 -11.55
C THR A 49 18.03 2.27 -11.39
N ASP A 50 18.61 2.74 -12.49
CA ASP A 50 19.74 3.67 -12.41
C ASP A 50 19.30 5.05 -11.89
N THR A 51 20.18 6.05 -11.99
CA THR A 51 19.97 7.38 -11.41
C THR A 51 19.80 8.49 -12.45
N VAL A 52 19.27 8.19 -13.63
CA VAL A 52 19.06 9.20 -14.69
C VAL A 52 17.87 10.13 -14.42
N MET A 53 16.94 9.68 -13.58
CA MET A 53 15.83 10.47 -13.04
C MET A 53 16.32 11.50 -12.01
N THR A 54 15.45 12.39 -11.55
CA THR A 54 15.83 13.45 -10.59
C THR A 54 14.74 13.74 -9.60
N THR A 55 15.05 13.61 -8.31
CA THR A 55 14.14 13.90 -7.20
C THR A 55 12.80 13.18 -7.40
N CYS A 56 12.87 11.85 -7.44
CA CYS A 56 11.71 10.98 -7.66
C CYS A 56 10.77 11.10 -6.46
N GLU A 57 9.59 11.65 -6.68
CA GLU A 57 8.62 11.91 -5.62
C GLU A 57 7.63 10.74 -5.51
N SER A 58 6.88 10.49 -6.58
CA SER A 58 5.81 9.51 -6.63
C SER A 58 6.05 8.48 -7.73
N VAL A 59 5.50 7.27 -7.55
CA VAL A 59 5.45 6.23 -8.56
C VAL A 59 4.05 5.65 -8.63
N LEU A 60 3.44 5.70 -9.82
CA LEU A 60 2.12 5.18 -10.08
C LEU A 60 2.19 3.99 -11.04
N PHE A 61 1.59 2.87 -10.64
CA PHE A 61 1.45 1.69 -11.49
C PHE A 61 0.24 1.84 -12.42
N ASP A 62 0.47 1.74 -13.73
CA ASP A 62 -0.56 1.68 -14.76
C ASP A 62 -0.62 0.24 -15.30
N GLY A 63 -1.56 -0.54 -14.76
CA GLY A 63 -1.75 -1.95 -15.13
C GLY A 63 -2.25 -2.13 -16.56
N GLU A 64 -3.11 -1.23 -17.05
CA GLU A 64 -3.63 -1.29 -18.42
C GLU A 64 -2.52 -1.00 -19.44
N GLY A 65 -1.70 0.02 -19.17
CA GLY A 65 -0.54 0.39 -19.98
C GLY A 65 0.70 -0.48 -19.76
N SER A 66 0.69 -1.37 -18.76
CA SER A 66 1.85 -2.18 -18.34
C SER A 66 3.13 -1.35 -18.13
N ARG A 67 3.01 -0.22 -17.44
CA ARG A 67 4.07 0.76 -17.24
C ARG A 67 4.00 1.40 -15.86
N LEU A 68 5.05 2.13 -15.49
CA LEU A 68 5.10 2.97 -14.29
C LEU A 68 5.24 4.43 -14.71
N PHE A 69 4.44 5.31 -14.13
CA PHE A 69 4.70 6.74 -14.15
C PHE A 69 5.53 7.13 -12.94
N VAL A 70 6.51 8.02 -13.12
CA VAL A 70 7.34 8.54 -12.03
C VAL A 70 7.37 10.05 -12.10
N SER A 71 7.03 10.73 -11.02
CA SER A 71 7.15 12.19 -10.95
C SER A 71 8.57 12.59 -10.54
N ASN A 72 9.11 13.57 -11.24
CA ASN A 72 10.46 14.08 -11.06
C ASN A 72 10.38 15.57 -10.77
N ILE A 73 10.76 15.97 -9.55
CA ILE A 73 10.69 17.37 -9.14
C ILE A 73 11.73 18.23 -9.88
N ASN A 74 12.94 17.70 -10.12
CA ASN A 74 14.04 18.43 -10.77
C ASN A 74 14.29 19.85 -10.18
N GLY A 75 14.53 19.90 -8.87
CA GLY A 75 14.64 21.14 -8.12
C GLY A 75 14.34 20.91 -6.63
N LYS A 76 13.99 21.96 -5.91
CA LYS A 76 13.43 21.83 -4.56
C LYS A 76 11.92 21.57 -4.62
N PRO A 77 11.32 21.01 -3.56
CA PRO A 77 9.90 20.63 -3.56
C PRO A 77 8.89 21.75 -3.84
N LEU A 78 9.31 23.02 -3.73
CA LEU A 78 8.49 24.22 -3.93
C LEU A 78 9.05 25.15 -5.02
N ASP A 79 10.08 24.73 -5.74
CA ASP A 79 10.65 25.55 -6.81
C ASP A 79 9.70 25.59 -8.01
N LYS A 80 9.29 26.78 -8.42
CA LYS A 80 8.50 27.01 -9.64
C LYS A 80 9.40 27.33 -10.83
N ASN A 81 10.20 26.35 -11.25
CA ASN A 81 11.23 26.51 -12.27
C ASN A 81 10.81 26.01 -13.66
N GLY A 82 9.70 25.27 -13.79
CA GLY A 82 9.27 24.69 -15.07
C GLY A 82 10.11 23.51 -15.56
N GLU A 83 11.00 22.98 -14.71
CA GLU A 83 11.96 21.92 -15.06
C GLU A 83 11.50 20.52 -14.59
N GLY A 84 10.40 20.43 -13.86
CA GLY A 84 9.79 19.17 -13.43
C GLY A 84 9.15 18.41 -14.58
N PHE A 85 9.12 17.08 -14.47
CA PHE A 85 8.64 16.19 -15.53
C PHE A 85 8.11 14.85 -15.01
N ILE A 86 7.38 14.14 -15.85
CA ILE A 86 6.96 12.75 -15.61
C ILE A 86 7.77 11.82 -16.53
N SER A 87 8.32 10.74 -15.96
CA SER A 87 8.95 9.64 -16.69
C SER A 87 8.02 8.45 -16.81
N ILE A 88 8.23 7.65 -17.86
CA ILE A 88 7.64 6.32 -18.03
C ILE A 88 8.73 5.27 -17.89
N LEU A 89 8.51 4.29 -17.02
CA LEU A 89 9.34 3.10 -16.90
C LEU A 89 8.57 1.86 -17.37
N ASN A 90 9.31 0.88 -17.89
CA ASN A 90 8.83 -0.49 -17.99
C ASN A 90 8.76 -1.13 -16.59
N LEU A 91 7.98 -2.21 -16.44
CA LEU A 91 7.83 -2.93 -15.17
C LEU A 91 9.11 -3.63 -14.67
N ASP A 92 10.15 -3.70 -15.51
CA ASP A 92 11.48 -4.19 -15.12
C ASP A 92 12.43 -3.09 -14.61
N GLY A 93 11.93 -1.84 -14.53
CA GLY A 93 12.69 -0.68 -14.06
C GLY A 93 13.53 0.00 -15.15
N SER A 94 13.53 -0.50 -16.39
CA SER A 94 14.17 0.21 -17.50
C SER A 94 13.37 1.46 -17.89
N VAL A 95 14.06 2.56 -18.15
CA VAL A 95 13.42 3.80 -18.60
C VAL A 95 12.90 3.62 -20.03
N GLN A 96 11.58 3.72 -20.19
CA GLN A 96 10.94 3.73 -21.50
C GLN A 96 11.04 5.13 -22.11
N GLU A 97 10.68 6.16 -21.33
CA GLU A 97 10.75 7.56 -21.75
C GLU A 97 11.03 8.46 -20.55
N LEU A 98 12.14 9.19 -20.59
CA LEU A 98 12.59 9.97 -19.42
C LEU A 98 11.73 11.21 -19.19
N ASN A 99 11.45 11.98 -20.25
CA ASN A 99 10.77 13.28 -20.17
C ASN A 99 9.46 13.24 -20.97
N TRP A 100 8.54 12.35 -20.58
CA TRP A 100 7.30 12.12 -21.33
C TRP A 100 6.34 13.31 -21.24
N ALA A 101 6.14 13.85 -20.04
CA ALA A 101 5.41 15.10 -19.82
C ALA A 101 6.33 16.12 -19.14
N THR A 102 6.39 17.34 -19.68
CA THR A 102 7.36 18.38 -19.26
C THR A 102 6.67 19.73 -19.03
N GLY A 103 7.41 20.73 -18.54
CA GLY A 103 6.88 22.06 -18.21
C GLY A 103 6.14 22.11 -16.87
N LEU A 104 6.36 21.11 -16.01
CA LEU A 104 5.87 21.07 -14.63
C LEU A 104 6.90 21.76 -13.72
N ASN A 105 6.51 22.12 -12.50
CA ASN A 105 7.40 22.77 -11.55
C ASN A 105 8.06 21.77 -10.61
N ALA A 106 7.26 21.10 -9.78
CA ALA A 106 7.72 20.12 -8.81
C ALA A 106 6.63 19.03 -8.63
N PRO A 107 6.36 18.23 -9.69
CA PRO A 107 5.27 17.27 -9.68
C PRO A 107 5.43 16.24 -8.55
N LYS A 108 4.32 15.84 -7.92
CA LYS A 108 4.30 14.90 -6.78
C LYS A 108 3.36 13.74 -7.05
N GLY A 109 2.32 13.57 -6.24
CA GLY A 109 1.34 12.49 -6.38
C GLY A 109 0.55 12.54 -7.68
N MET A 110 0.12 11.36 -8.10
CA MET A 110 -0.46 11.11 -9.40
C MET A 110 -1.65 10.16 -9.32
N GLY A 111 -2.62 10.33 -10.22
CA GLY A 111 -3.72 9.38 -10.38
C GLY A 111 -4.29 9.38 -11.79
N ILE A 112 -4.74 8.23 -12.27
CA ILE A 112 -5.33 8.09 -13.60
C ILE A 112 -6.86 8.16 -13.50
N PHE A 113 -7.47 9.08 -14.26
CA PHE A 113 -8.91 9.21 -14.32
C PHE A 113 -9.35 9.67 -15.72
N ASP A 114 -10.33 8.98 -16.30
CA ASP A 114 -10.97 9.32 -17.57
C ASP A 114 -9.97 9.62 -18.72
N GLY A 115 -8.98 8.75 -18.91
CA GLY A 115 -7.97 8.89 -19.97
C GLY A 115 -6.85 9.89 -19.71
N HIS A 116 -6.80 10.49 -18.51
CA HIS A 116 -5.79 11.49 -18.14
C HIS A 116 -5.01 11.08 -16.90
N LEU A 117 -3.73 11.44 -16.86
CA LEU A 117 -2.92 11.45 -15.65
C LEU A 117 -3.08 12.80 -14.95
N TYR A 118 -3.70 12.79 -13.78
CA TYR A 118 -3.75 13.96 -12.90
C TYR A 118 -2.50 14.00 -12.05
N VAL A 119 -1.89 15.18 -11.91
CA VAL A 119 -0.62 15.37 -11.18
C VAL A 119 -0.70 16.63 -10.34
N THR A 120 -0.33 16.54 -9.05
CA THR A 120 -0.10 17.73 -8.22
C THR A 120 1.20 18.42 -8.61
N ASP A 121 1.15 19.73 -8.78
CA ASP A 121 2.29 20.55 -9.16
C ASP A 121 2.33 21.82 -8.29
N ILE A 122 2.69 21.64 -7.02
CA ILE A 122 2.77 22.67 -5.98
C ILE A 122 1.42 23.29 -5.63
N ASP A 123 0.93 24.26 -6.41
CA ASP A 123 -0.31 25.01 -6.14
C ASP A 123 -1.39 24.79 -7.20
N ARG A 124 -1.14 23.88 -8.14
CA ARG A 124 -2.09 23.47 -9.17
C ARG A 124 -2.11 21.96 -9.31
N VAL A 125 -3.19 21.48 -9.91
CA VAL A 125 -3.30 20.12 -10.43
C VAL A 125 -3.37 20.23 -11.95
N VAL A 126 -2.54 19.47 -12.65
CA VAL A 126 -2.60 19.36 -14.11
C VAL A 126 -3.24 18.05 -14.50
N ALA A 127 -4.02 18.04 -15.57
CA ALA A 127 -4.47 16.83 -16.25
C ALA A 127 -3.67 16.68 -17.55
N ILE A 128 -2.97 15.57 -17.67
CA ILE A 128 -2.10 15.23 -18.80
C ILE A 128 -2.78 14.12 -19.59
N ASP A 129 -2.93 14.31 -20.89
CA ASP A 129 -3.49 13.29 -21.78
C ASP A 129 -2.55 12.07 -21.86
N LEU A 130 -3.07 10.87 -21.59
CA LEU A 130 -2.25 9.65 -21.49
C LEU A 130 -1.67 9.17 -22.83
N GLU A 131 -2.23 9.59 -23.95
CA GLU A 131 -1.75 9.20 -25.28
C GLU A 131 -0.62 10.12 -25.75
N THR A 132 -0.76 11.43 -25.49
CA THR A 132 0.11 12.46 -26.05
C THR A 132 1.15 13.00 -25.07
N GLY A 133 0.92 12.88 -23.75
CA GLY A 133 1.77 13.51 -22.73
C GLY A 133 1.58 15.02 -22.61
N GLU A 134 0.58 15.59 -23.27
CA GLU A 134 0.30 17.03 -23.24
C GLU A 134 -0.59 17.40 -22.04
N VAL A 135 -0.28 18.52 -21.39
CA VAL A 135 -1.17 19.12 -20.38
C VAL A 135 -2.39 19.71 -21.10
N VAL A 136 -3.58 19.16 -20.81
CA VAL A 136 -4.83 19.58 -21.46
C VAL A 136 -5.71 20.45 -20.56
N LYS A 137 -5.51 20.39 -19.24
CA LYS A 137 -6.28 21.18 -18.28
C LYS A 137 -5.49 21.45 -17.01
N GLU A 138 -5.77 22.58 -16.37
CA GLU A 138 -5.22 22.94 -15.07
C GLU A 138 -6.36 23.29 -14.11
N PHE A 139 -6.16 22.97 -12.83
CA PHE A 139 -7.05 23.29 -11.73
C PHE A 139 -6.23 23.96 -10.62
N THR A 140 -6.69 25.09 -10.09
CA THR A 140 -5.96 25.85 -9.07
C THR A 140 -6.85 26.03 -7.84
N PRO A 141 -6.66 25.23 -6.78
CA PRO A 141 -7.36 25.47 -5.52
C PRO A 141 -6.99 26.83 -4.94
N GLU A 142 -7.94 27.48 -4.28
CA GLU A 142 -7.71 28.78 -3.68
C GLU A 142 -6.67 28.67 -2.55
N LYS A 143 -5.60 29.48 -2.62
CA LYS A 143 -4.50 29.53 -1.63
C LYS A 143 -3.69 28.24 -1.48
N ALA A 144 -3.81 27.28 -2.39
CA ALA A 144 -2.95 26.10 -2.36
C ALA A 144 -1.48 26.54 -2.40
N GLU A 145 -0.67 25.98 -1.51
CA GLU A 145 0.77 26.27 -1.44
C GLU A 145 1.61 24.98 -1.46
N PHE A 146 1.00 23.84 -1.13
CA PHE A 146 1.66 22.54 -1.10
C PHE A 146 0.66 21.40 -1.30
N LEU A 147 0.15 21.25 -2.52
CA LEU A 147 -0.55 20.05 -2.96
C LEU A 147 0.43 18.89 -3.05
N ASN A 148 0.04 17.75 -2.51
CA ASN A 148 0.97 16.63 -2.33
C ASN A 148 0.52 15.39 -3.09
N ASP A 149 -0.52 14.70 -2.63
CA ASP A 149 -0.91 13.40 -3.17
C ASP A 149 -2.24 13.43 -3.93
N ILE A 150 -2.46 12.42 -4.79
CA ILE A 150 -3.69 12.21 -5.56
C ILE A 150 -4.16 10.77 -5.41
N THR A 151 -5.48 10.62 -5.27
CA THR A 151 -6.15 9.33 -5.48
C THR A 151 -7.40 9.49 -6.32
N THR A 152 -7.83 8.43 -6.99
CA THR A 152 -8.97 8.44 -7.90
C THR A 152 -10.01 7.43 -7.47
N SER A 153 -11.29 7.85 -7.47
CA SER A 153 -12.43 6.95 -7.38
C SER A 153 -13.01 6.68 -8.77
N ALA A 154 -14.12 5.96 -8.84
CA ALA A 154 -14.86 5.75 -10.08
C ALA A 154 -15.47 7.05 -10.67
N SER A 155 -15.57 8.14 -9.89
CA SER A 155 -16.21 9.38 -10.34
C SER A 155 -15.42 10.66 -10.09
N ALA A 156 -14.33 10.61 -9.33
CA ALA A 156 -13.64 11.80 -8.87
C ALA A 156 -12.14 11.59 -8.67
N VAL A 157 -11.43 12.72 -8.67
CA VAL A 157 -10.02 12.83 -8.26
C VAL A 157 -9.99 13.56 -6.93
N TYR A 158 -9.30 13.02 -5.94
CA TYR A 158 -9.10 13.65 -4.64
C TYR A 158 -7.64 14.04 -4.47
N ILE A 159 -7.40 15.18 -3.84
CA ILE A 159 -6.08 15.81 -3.78
C ILE A 159 -5.80 16.25 -2.36
N SER A 160 -4.66 15.85 -1.80
CA SER A 160 -4.23 16.36 -0.50
C SER A 160 -3.52 17.71 -0.63
N ASP A 161 -3.84 18.63 0.28
CA ASP A 161 -3.17 19.91 0.45
C ASP A 161 -2.49 19.92 1.82
N MET A 162 -1.22 19.54 1.81
CA MET A 162 -0.41 19.45 3.04
C MET A 162 -0.21 20.82 3.68
N GLY A 163 -0.14 21.88 2.86
CA GLY A 163 0.11 23.24 3.32
C GLY A 163 -1.06 23.82 4.11
N LEU A 164 -2.28 23.56 3.67
CA LEU A 164 -3.50 24.05 4.31
C LEU A 164 -4.19 23.01 5.21
N GLY A 165 -3.79 21.74 5.14
CA GLY A 165 -4.46 20.63 5.83
C GLY A 165 -5.87 20.39 5.29
N LEU A 166 -6.01 20.43 3.96
CA LEU A 166 -7.28 20.26 3.26
C LEU A 166 -7.25 19.01 2.36
N ILE A 167 -8.43 18.53 2.00
CA ILE A 167 -8.60 17.58 0.90
C ILE A 167 -9.55 18.21 -0.11
N HIS A 168 -9.07 18.34 -1.35
CA HIS A 168 -9.85 18.82 -2.48
C HIS A 168 -10.40 17.65 -3.30
N LYS A 169 -11.42 17.94 -4.11
CA LYS A 169 -12.08 17.01 -5.03
C LYS A 169 -12.26 17.69 -6.38
N ILE A 170 -11.88 17.00 -7.45
CA ILE A 170 -12.27 17.31 -8.82
C ILE A 170 -13.33 16.28 -9.24
N GLU A 171 -14.52 16.76 -9.58
CA GLU A 171 -15.62 15.92 -10.07
C GLU A 171 -16.39 16.70 -11.13
N ASN A 172 -16.73 16.03 -12.25
CA ASN A 172 -17.39 16.68 -13.40
C ASN A 172 -16.65 17.94 -13.90
N GLY A 173 -15.34 17.99 -13.72
CA GLY A 173 -14.50 19.12 -14.12
C GLY A 173 -14.56 20.35 -13.21
N GLU A 174 -15.22 20.24 -12.05
CA GLU A 174 -15.29 21.27 -11.01
C GLU A 174 -14.39 20.90 -9.82
N LEU A 175 -13.70 21.89 -9.26
CA LEU A 175 -12.83 21.75 -8.10
C LEU A 175 -13.54 22.28 -6.84
N SER A 176 -13.50 21.52 -5.75
CA SER A 176 -14.07 21.89 -4.45
C SER A 176 -13.25 21.32 -3.29
N THR A 177 -13.43 21.86 -2.07
CA THR A 177 -12.85 21.29 -0.85
C THR A 177 -13.87 20.38 -0.17
N VAL A 178 -13.45 19.18 0.23
CA VAL A 178 -14.31 18.18 0.87
C VAL A 178 -13.96 17.90 2.32
N ALA A 179 -12.72 18.13 2.74
CA ALA A 179 -12.31 17.98 4.14
C ALA A 179 -11.34 19.09 4.56
N GLU A 180 -11.37 19.43 5.85
CA GLU A 180 -10.49 20.44 6.46
C GLU A 180 -9.91 19.92 7.78
N GLY A 181 -8.86 20.57 8.28
CA GLY A 181 -8.25 20.25 9.59
C GLY A 181 -7.44 18.95 9.58
N VAL A 182 -6.88 18.57 8.43
CA VAL A 182 -6.08 17.37 8.20
C VAL A 182 -4.59 17.73 8.22
N GLU A 183 -4.06 18.08 9.41
CA GLU A 183 -2.68 18.55 9.57
C GLU A 183 -1.65 17.56 8.99
N SER A 184 -0.74 18.10 8.17
CA SER A 184 0.31 17.32 7.47
C SER A 184 -0.25 16.13 6.69
N ILE A 185 -1.44 16.28 6.10
CA ILE A 185 -1.96 15.27 5.18
C ILE A 185 -0.99 15.07 4.02
N ASN A 186 -0.66 13.82 3.77
CA ASN A 186 0.19 13.43 2.66
C ASN A 186 -0.53 12.35 1.85
N GLY A 187 -0.22 11.07 2.11
CA GLY A 187 -0.82 9.91 1.47
C GLY A 187 -2.35 9.90 1.51
N LEU A 188 -2.95 9.66 0.36
CA LEU A 188 -4.39 9.66 0.16
C LEU A 188 -4.81 8.44 -0.66
N LEU A 189 -5.90 7.80 -0.24
CA LEU A 189 -6.41 6.62 -0.95
C LEU A 189 -7.95 6.58 -0.92
N SER A 190 -8.57 6.50 -2.08
CA SER A 190 -10.02 6.34 -2.19
C SER A 190 -10.42 4.89 -1.91
N LYS A 191 -11.43 4.69 -1.05
CA LYS A 191 -11.94 3.37 -0.69
C LYS A 191 -13.46 3.43 -0.48
N GLY A 192 -14.21 3.08 -1.54
CA GLY A 192 -15.67 3.17 -1.51
C GLY A 192 -16.13 4.59 -1.15
N ASP A 193 -16.97 4.71 -0.13
CA ASP A 193 -17.48 6.00 0.37
C ASP A 193 -16.51 6.71 1.33
N HIS A 194 -15.29 6.21 1.48
CA HIS A 194 -14.27 6.78 2.37
C HIS A 194 -13.04 7.27 1.61
N LEU A 195 -12.34 8.23 2.24
CA LEU A 195 -10.94 8.53 1.94
C LEU A 195 -10.08 8.05 3.10
N MET A 196 -9.08 7.22 2.80
CA MET A 196 -8.05 6.87 3.74
C MET A 196 -6.97 7.95 3.69
N THR A 197 -6.59 8.48 4.85
CA THR A 197 -5.65 9.59 4.99
C THR A 197 -4.47 9.18 5.84
N LEU A 198 -3.26 9.48 5.39
CA LEU A 198 -2.05 9.32 6.17
C LEU A 198 -1.51 10.71 6.53
N ASP A 199 -1.58 11.05 7.82
CA ASP A 199 -1.36 12.43 8.29
C ASP A 199 -0.66 12.48 9.65
N ALA A 200 -0.56 13.67 10.25
CA ALA A 200 0.11 13.88 11.54
C ALA A 200 -0.42 12.97 12.67
N LYS A 201 -1.68 12.53 12.61
CA LYS A 201 -2.31 11.70 13.65
C LYS A 201 -2.20 10.21 13.39
N GLY A 202 -1.94 9.79 12.15
CA GLY A 202 -1.91 8.39 11.76
C GLY A 202 -2.66 8.09 10.46
N LEU A 203 -3.01 6.82 10.28
CA LEU A 203 -3.95 6.38 9.23
C LEU A 203 -5.38 6.56 9.74
N ARG A 204 -6.16 7.40 9.07
CA ARG A 204 -7.57 7.65 9.39
C ARG A 204 -8.46 7.36 8.20
N ALA A 205 -9.69 6.95 8.45
CA ALA A 205 -10.74 6.86 7.44
C ALA A 205 -11.63 8.11 7.57
N TYR A 206 -11.86 8.80 6.46
CA TYR A 206 -12.77 9.93 6.36
C TYR A 206 -14.03 9.49 5.63
N ASP A 207 -15.16 9.47 6.34
CA ASP A 207 -16.47 9.22 5.75
C ASP A 207 -16.96 10.49 5.02
N LEU A 208 -17.15 10.39 3.70
CA LEU A 208 -17.56 11.50 2.85
C LEU A 208 -19.01 11.95 3.08
N ALA A 209 -19.89 11.07 3.57
CA ALA A 209 -21.28 11.37 3.83
C ALA A 209 -21.47 12.01 5.22
N GLU A 210 -20.76 11.50 6.22
CA GLU A 210 -20.83 11.99 7.60
C GLU A 210 -19.88 13.15 7.88
N ASN A 211 -18.93 13.42 6.98
CA ASN A 211 -17.83 14.38 7.15
C ASN A 211 -17.03 14.11 8.44
N LYS A 212 -16.71 12.84 8.70
CA LYS A 212 -16.15 12.40 9.98
C LYS A 212 -14.90 11.55 9.79
N PHE A 213 -13.91 11.81 10.61
CA PHE A 213 -12.70 11.00 10.70
C PHE A 213 -12.82 9.91 11.77
N GLU A 214 -12.38 8.71 11.42
CA GLU A 214 -12.20 7.58 12.34
C GLU A 214 -10.75 7.10 12.31
N MET A 215 -10.21 6.77 13.48
CA MET A 215 -8.83 6.30 13.58
C MET A 215 -8.74 4.83 13.17
N VAL A 216 -7.84 4.50 12.25
CA VAL A 216 -7.52 3.12 11.87
C VAL A 216 -6.20 2.66 12.48
N ASN A 217 -5.17 3.51 12.40
CA ASN A 217 -3.88 3.25 13.02
C ASN A 217 -3.26 4.55 13.55
N ASP A 218 -2.89 4.56 14.84
CA ASP A 218 -2.27 5.73 15.50
C ASP A 218 -0.74 5.59 15.69
N SER A 219 -0.15 4.52 15.14
CA SER A 219 1.28 4.22 15.27
C SER A 219 2.10 4.79 14.12
N VAL A 220 1.59 4.74 12.88
CA VAL A 220 2.24 5.30 11.68
C VAL A 220 1.76 6.75 11.47
N THR A 221 2.25 7.65 12.31
CA THR A 221 2.01 9.10 12.21
C THR A 221 2.96 9.81 11.26
N GLY A 222 2.52 10.93 10.67
CA GLY A 222 3.32 11.79 9.79
C GLY A 222 3.85 11.05 8.55
N GLY A 223 3.06 10.10 8.04
CA GLY A 223 3.46 9.27 6.91
C GLY A 223 3.47 10.03 5.59
N ASP A 224 3.89 9.32 4.56
CA ASP A 224 4.08 9.83 3.20
C ASP A 224 3.12 9.09 2.27
N GLY A 225 3.59 8.17 1.42
CA GLY A 225 2.74 7.33 0.58
C GLY A 225 1.84 6.33 1.32
N LEU A 226 0.71 6.02 0.70
CA LEU A 226 -0.30 5.08 1.20
C LEU A 226 -0.91 4.27 0.05
N THR A 227 -0.91 2.94 0.19
CA THR A 227 -1.65 2.04 -0.73
C THR A 227 -2.35 0.93 0.05
N MET A 228 -3.35 0.28 -0.57
CA MET A 228 -4.09 -0.84 0.04
C MET A 228 -3.74 -2.16 -0.62
N LEU A 229 -3.56 -3.20 0.19
CA LEU A 229 -3.42 -4.58 -0.28
C LEU A 229 -4.79 -5.27 -0.40
N ASN A 230 -5.74 -4.86 0.44
CA ASN A 230 -7.14 -5.27 0.45
C ASN A 230 -7.92 -4.33 1.39
N ASP A 231 -9.20 -4.63 1.61
CA ASP A 231 -10.09 -3.80 2.43
C ASP A 231 -9.63 -3.58 3.89
N GLU A 232 -8.71 -4.38 4.43
CA GLU A 232 -8.31 -4.28 5.84
C GLU A 232 -6.83 -3.95 6.05
N THR A 233 -6.03 -4.02 4.99
CA THR A 233 -4.57 -3.94 5.11
C THR A 233 -3.95 -2.98 4.11
N TYR A 234 -2.97 -2.23 4.59
CA TYR A 234 -2.34 -1.12 3.88
C TYR A 234 -0.82 -1.25 3.92
N ILE A 235 -0.15 -0.67 2.93
CA ILE A 235 1.27 -0.34 3.01
C ILE A 235 1.37 1.18 3.13
N ALA A 236 2.10 1.64 4.13
CA ALA A 236 2.27 3.06 4.43
C ALA A 236 3.77 3.36 4.60
N SER A 237 4.25 4.44 3.98
CA SER A 237 5.63 4.88 4.15
C SER A 237 5.74 6.07 5.09
N ARG A 238 6.96 6.33 5.55
CA ARG A 238 7.38 7.60 6.13
C ARG A 238 8.57 8.10 5.36
N TRP A 239 8.56 9.39 5.03
CA TRP A 239 9.59 10.02 4.21
C TRP A 239 11.01 9.67 4.60
N GLN A 240 11.31 9.54 5.90
CA GLN A 240 12.66 9.27 6.40
C GLN A 240 13.23 7.91 5.95
N GLY A 241 12.41 6.97 5.48
CA GLY A 241 12.86 5.70 4.91
C GLY A 241 12.15 4.45 5.41
N GLU A 242 11.04 4.59 6.15
CA GLU A 242 10.34 3.46 6.75
C GLU A 242 9.15 3.05 5.88
N ILE A 243 8.91 1.74 5.74
CA ILE A 243 7.68 1.20 5.16
C ILE A 243 7.05 0.22 6.13
N TYR A 244 5.75 0.36 6.35
CA TYR A 244 4.96 -0.44 7.27
C TYR A 244 3.86 -1.20 6.53
N HIS A 245 3.62 -2.44 6.95
CA HIS A 245 2.34 -3.13 6.75
C HIS A 245 1.41 -2.79 7.91
N VAL A 246 0.23 -2.27 7.60
CA VAL A 246 -0.77 -1.85 8.59
C VAL A 246 -2.01 -2.73 8.46
N ALA A 247 -2.41 -3.39 9.55
CA ALA A 247 -3.63 -4.21 9.64
C ALA A 247 -4.41 -3.81 10.90
N GLY A 248 -5.49 -3.05 10.72
CA GLY A 248 -6.14 -2.33 11.82
C GLY A 248 -5.13 -1.47 12.59
N ASN A 249 -5.13 -1.59 13.93
CA ASN A 249 -4.18 -0.82 14.74
C ASN A 249 -2.78 -1.46 14.86
N LYS A 250 -2.50 -2.60 14.22
CA LYS A 250 -1.15 -3.20 14.20
C LYS A 250 -0.36 -2.65 13.01
N ALA A 251 0.82 -2.09 13.28
CA ALA A 251 1.80 -1.72 12.27
C ALA A 251 3.05 -2.62 12.40
N THR A 252 3.43 -3.28 11.31
CA THR A 252 4.64 -4.10 11.20
C THR A 252 5.63 -3.38 10.29
N LEU A 253 6.84 -3.08 10.79
CA LEU A 253 7.90 -2.50 9.98
C LEU A 253 8.42 -3.52 8.97
N LEU A 254 8.38 -3.18 7.68
CA LEU A 254 8.85 -4.03 6.58
C LEU A 254 10.23 -3.63 6.07
N LEU A 255 10.51 -2.32 6.08
CA LEU A 255 11.73 -1.74 5.54
C LEU A 255 12.12 -0.51 6.38
N ASP A 256 13.42 -0.33 6.61
CA ASP A 256 13.98 0.86 7.24
C ASP A 256 15.29 1.22 6.53
N THR A 257 15.26 2.27 5.72
CA THR A 257 16.41 2.76 4.94
C THR A 257 16.98 4.08 5.46
N LYS A 258 16.73 4.41 6.74
CA LYS A 258 17.22 5.65 7.37
C LYS A 258 18.76 5.70 7.37
N ALA A 259 19.43 4.58 7.62
CA ALA A 259 20.89 4.51 7.70
C ALA A 259 21.56 4.74 6.33
N GLU A 260 20.87 4.39 5.25
CA GLU A 260 21.27 4.56 3.86
C GLU A 260 20.95 5.96 3.32
N GLU A 261 20.25 6.79 4.12
CA GLU A 261 19.72 8.09 3.74
C GLU A 261 18.85 8.00 2.47
N SER A 262 18.09 6.91 2.34
CA SER A 262 17.18 6.70 1.22
C SER A 262 15.75 6.93 1.69
N GLN A 263 15.18 8.06 1.29
CA GLN A 263 13.82 8.44 1.65
C GLN A 263 12.81 7.61 0.88
N THR A 264 11.72 7.19 1.52
CA THR A 264 10.62 6.44 0.88
C THR A 264 9.43 7.37 0.72
N ALA A 265 9.48 8.18 -0.33
CA ALA A 265 8.59 9.33 -0.52
C ALA A 265 7.15 8.92 -0.82
N ASP A 266 6.96 7.85 -1.59
CA ASP A 266 5.62 7.38 -1.93
C ASP A 266 5.61 5.86 -2.14
N ILE A 267 4.45 5.28 -2.44
CA ILE A 267 4.28 3.85 -2.69
C ILE A 267 3.33 3.60 -3.86
N GLY A 268 3.85 3.00 -4.93
CA GLY A 268 3.05 2.36 -5.97
C GLY A 268 2.86 0.86 -5.70
N LEU A 269 1.76 0.27 -6.21
CA LEU A 269 1.47 -1.15 -6.04
C LEU A 269 0.98 -1.78 -7.36
N ASP A 270 1.60 -2.90 -7.76
CA ASP A 270 0.99 -3.89 -8.65
C ASP A 270 0.24 -4.90 -7.74
N PRO A 271 -1.10 -4.83 -7.63
CA PRO A 271 -1.87 -5.65 -6.69
C PRO A 271 -1.97 -7.11 -7.15
N ASP A 272 -1.82 -7.41 -8.43
CA ASP A 272 -1.92 -8.77 -8.96
C ASP A 272 -0.63 -9.56 -8.65
N LYS A 273 0.51 -8.89 -8.71
CA LYS A 273 1.83 -9.50 -8.42
C LYS A 273 2.35 -9.19 -7.03
N MET A 274 1.65 -8.35 -6.26
CA MET A 274 2.07 -7.87 -4.95
C MET A 274 3.47 -7.23 -4.99
N ILE A 275 3.73 -6.41 -6.00
CA ILE A 275 5.01 -5.68 -6.14
C ILE A 275 4.80 -4.25 -5.66
N VAL A 276 5.60 -3.86 -4.68
CA VAL A 276 5.64 -2.51 -4.11
C VAL A 276 6.75 -1.72 -4.79
N TYR A 277 6.40 -0.61 -5.42
CA TYR A 277 7.33 0.32 -6.05
C TYR A 277 7.57 1.50 -5.13
N VAL A 278 8.83 1.85 -4.91
CA VAL A 278 9.24 2.87 -3.94
C VAL A 278 10.18 3.87 -4.62
N PRO A 279 9.76 5.14 -4.81
CA PRO A 279 10.63 6.19 -5.27
C PRO A 279 11.54 6.67 -4.13
N THR A 280 12.81 6.89 -4.45
CA THR A 280 13.83 7.26 -3.47
C THR A 280 14.23 8.72 -3.64
N PHE A 281 13.59 9.61 -2.87
CA PHE A 281 13.58 11.06 -3.08
C PHE A 281 14.93 11.65 -3.54
N PHE A 282 15.98 11.59 -2.71
CA PHE A 282 17.29 12.16 -3.08
C PHE A 282 18.27 11.17 -3.71
N LYS A 283 17.91 9.88 -3.80
CA LYS A 283 18.74 8.87 -4.47
C LYS A 283 18.40 8.73 -5.95
N ASN A 284 17.31 9.35 -6.41
CA ASN A 284 16.91 9.43 -7.81
C ASN A 284 16.66 8.06 -8.45
N LYS A 285 16.03 7.15 -7.71
CA LYS A 285 15.70 5.81 -8.18
C LYS A 285 14.24 5.48 -7.90
N VAL A 286 13.77 4.45 -8.58
CA VAL A 286 12.64 3.63 -8.13
C VAL A 286 13.18 2.24 -7.77
N VAL A 287 12.71 1.68 -6.66
CA VAL A 287 13.06 0.33 -6.21
C VAL A 287 11.79 -0.50 -6.17
N ALA A 288 11.81 -1.68 -6.77
CA ALA A 288 10.72 -2.65 -6.68
C ALA A 288 11.03 -3.70 -5.62
N TYR A 289 10.02 -4.02 -4.82
CA TYR A 289 10.06 -5.06 -3.80
C TYR A 289 8.90 -6.02 -4.01
N GLN A 290 9.18 -7.32 -3.96
CA GLN A 290 8.15 -8.33 -3.79
C GLN A 290 7.66 -8.28 -2.34
N LEU A 291 6.35 -8.14 -2.15
CA LEU A 291 5.73 -8.37 -0.86
C LEU A 291 5.44 -9.87 -0.72
N GLU A 292 6.11 -10.51 0.24
CA GLU A 292 5.91 -11.92 0.60
C GLU A 292 5.09 -12.00 1.90
N LYS A 293 4.22 -13.01 2.00
CA LYS A 293 3.41 -13.37 3.18
C LYS A 293 3.96 -14.62 3.88
#